data_AF-A0A9D8KY15-F1
#
_entry.id   AF-A0A9D8KY15-F1
#
_cell.length_a   1.000
_cell.length_b   1.000
_cell.length_c   1.000
_cell.angle_alpha   90.00
_cell.angle_beta   90.00
_cell.angle_gamma   90.00
#
_symmetry.space_group_name_H-M   'P 1'
#
loop_
_entity.id
_entity.type
_entity.pdbx_description
1 polymer ?
#
loop_
_entity_poly.entity_id
_entity_poly.type
_entity_poly.pdbx_seq_one_letter_code
_entity_poly.pdbx_strand_id
1 'polypeptide(L)'
;MTQGLQARARRWLVPLLAAALLLSSGCAMVKIKQVTPADYAMLKRDDILNSGRLSALSQESLSVIGLTSAQCAKDLPACRQTVATIEGLQSEQRLSTLAELWMQQALALTPKAKVGEATLLPDAALDAWLETARYSYAYLFFSGRTPAERALEDRLTQVRDYYNYAAEQTASVVFQHTRARALEGADYLSPVQVGRWTIRSDFERLPLNGIPRQMVSATAVSFAGLRSTYRRDGFGAELVVVMEAPSLALPVEGEGRDASPVFSEMPAINATALLRFGGSTLEEVLATRDIRLEAWSPDTTTS
;
A
#
# COMPACT_ATOMS: atom_id res chain seq x y z
N MET A 1 -58.35 7.87 -50.63
CA MET A 1 -58.45 8.12 -49.17
C MET A 1 -57.14 7.84 -48.40
N THR A 2 -55.98 7.78 -49.05
CA THR A 2 -54.70 7.35 -48.41
C THR A 2 -53.72 8.50 -48.13
N GLN A 3 -53.87 9.68 -48.74
CA GLN A 3 -52.97 10.83 -48.52
C GLN A 3 -53.27 11.64 -47.24
N GLY A 4 -54.49 11.59 -46.70
CA GLY A 4 -54.87 12.33 -45.49
C GLY A 4 -54.34 11.75 -44.17
N LEU A 5 -54.10 10.44 -44.12
CA LEU A 5 -53.59 9.75 -42.93
C LEU A 5 -52.09 9.98 -42.72
N GLN A 6 -51.29 10.07 -43.79
CA GLN A 6 -49.85 10.30 -43.69
C GLN A 6 -49.49 11.71 -43.20
N ALA A 7 -50.26 12.73 -43.60
CA ALA A 7 -50.05 14.12 -43.15
C ALA A 7 -50.41 14.32 -41.67
N ARG A 8 -51.42 13.58 -41.15
CA ARG A 8 -51.74 13.58 -39.72
C ARG A 8 -50.65 12.88 -38.92
N ALA A 9 -50.20 11.69 -39.30
CA ALA A 9 -49.15 10.96 -38.58
C ALA A 9 -47.84 11.77 -38.45
N ARG A 10 -47.43 12.48 -39.52
CA ARG A 10 -46.23 13.33 -39.51
C ARG A 10 -46.36 14.58 -38.62
N ARG A 11 -47.58 15.10 -38.43
CA ARG A 11 -47.86 16.23 -37.52
C ARG A 11 -47.80 15.86 -36.04
N TRP A 12 -48.01 14.58 -35.69
CA TRP A 12 -47.88 14.09 -34.31
C TRP A 12 -46.46 13.57 -33.99
N LEU A 13 -45.70 13.13 -35.00
CA LEU A 13 -44.32 12.67 -34.83
C LEU A 13 -43.34 13.78 -34.40
N VAL A 14 -43.49 15.00 -34.92
CA VAL A 14 -42.62 16.15 -34.57
C VAL A 14 -42.74 16.57 -33.10
N PRO A 15 -43.95 16.76 -32.51
CA PRO A 15 -44.06 17.07 -31.09
C PRO A 15 -43.65 15.89 -30.19
N LEU A 16 -43.85 14.64 -30.62
CA LEU A 16 -43.37 13.46 -29.89
C LEU A 16 -41.84 13.38 -29.86
N LEU A 17 -41.15 13.67 -30.96
CA LEU A 17 -39.69 13.74 -30.99
C LEU A 17 -39.15 14.90 -30.15
N ALA A 18 -39.79 16.07 -30.21
CA ALA A 18 -39.41 17.23 -29.39
C ALA A 18 -39.61 16.98 -27.89
N ALA A 19 -40.70 16.31 -27.51
CA ALA A 19 -40.94 15.88 -26.13
C ALA A 19 -39.91 14.84 -25.66
N ALA A 20 -39.53 13.89 -26.53
CA ALA A 20 -38.49 12.91 -26.23
C ALA A 20 -37.10 13.57 -26.05
N LEU A 21 -36.78 14.60 -26.84
CA LEU A 21 -35.55 15.38 -26.70
C LEU A 21 -35.55 16.20 -25.39
N LEU A 22 -36.67 16.79 -24.98
CA LEU A 22 -36.81 17.50 -23.70
C LEU A 22 -36.75 16.57 -22.48
N LEU A 23 -37.15 15.31 -22.62
CA LEU A 23 -37.01 14.29 -21.57
C LEU A 23 -35.58 13.73 -21.46
N SER A 24 -34.72 14.00 -22.45
CA SER A 24 -33.32 13.55 -22.46
C SER A 24 -32.33 14.53 -21.85
N SER A 25 -32.75 15.76 -21.50
CA SER A 25 -31.92 16.70 -20.76
C SER A 25 -31.94 16.36 -19.27
N GLY A 26 -31.20 15.32 -18.89
CA GLY A 26 -30.91 15.02 -17.49
C GLY A 26 -30.01 16.10 -16.89
N CYS A 27 -30.60 17.18 -16.37
CA CYS A 27 -29.89 18.06 -15.45
C CYS A 27 -29.61 17.26 -14.17
N ALA A 28 -28.38 16.77 -14.00
CA ALA A 28 -27.96 16.15 -12.75
C ALA A 28 -28.00 17.22 -11.65
N MET A 29 -29.12 17.28 -10.93
CA MET A 29 -29.32 18.22 -9.83
C MET A 29 -28.38 17.84 -8.68
N VAL A 30 -27.28 18.55 -8.53
CA VAL A 30 -26.34 18.36 -7.42
C VAL A 30 -26.98 18.94 -6.15
N LYS A 31 -27.39 18.08 -5.22
CA LYS A 31 -27.91 18.52 -3.91
C LYS A 31 -26.74 18.79 -2.97
N ILE A 32 -26.66 20.00 -2.45
CA ILE A 32 -25.73 20.35 -1.37
C ILE A 32 -26.31 19.75 -0.07
N LYS A 33 -25.56 18.85 0.57
CA LYS A 33 -25.89 18.29 1.88
C LYS A 33 -24.95 18.90 2.93
N GLN A 34 -25.49 19.43 4.02
CA GLN A 34 -24.68 19.83 5.17
C GLN A 34 -24.12 18.58 5.86
N VAL A 35 -22.82 18.58 6.15
CA VAL A 35 -22.10 17.53 6.89
C VAL A 35 -21.59 18.09 8.20
N THR A 36 -21.54 17.26 9.25
CA THR A 36 -20.97 17.71 10.53
C THR A 36 -19.44 17.80 10.43
N PRO A 37 -18.76 18.60 11.28
CA PRO A 37 -17.30 18.65 11.30
C PRO A 37 -16.64 17.29 11.55
N ALA A 38 -17.26 16.44 12.39
CA ALA A 38 -16.80 15.08 12.66
C ALA A 38 -16.90 14.20 11.40
N ASP A 39 -18.05 14.23 10.71
CA ASP A 39 -18.24 13.48 9.45
C ASP A 39 -17.25 13.95 8.38
N TYR A 40 -16.99 15.26 8.29
CA TYR A 40 -16.02 15.82 7.36
C TYR A 40 -14.59 15.34 7.65
N ALA A 41 -14.19 15.34 8.92
CA ALA A 41 -12.88 14.85 9.33
C ALA A 41 -12.71 13.35 9.06
N MET A 42 -13.78 12.55 9.26
CA MET A 42 -13.79 11.14 8.88
C MET A 42 -13.69 10.96 7.38
N LEU A 43 -14.51 11.65 6.59
CA LEU A 43 -14.51 11.57 5.11
C LEU A 43 -13.13 11.86 4.49
N LYS A 44 -12.35 12.79 5.08
CA LYS A 44 -10.98 13.08 4.64
C LYS A 44 -10.00 11.94 4.92
N ARG A 45 -10.25 11.16 5.96
CA ARG A 45 -9.38 10.06 6.37
C ARG A 45 -9.85 8.73 5.81
N ASP A 46 -11.14 8.58 5.49
CA ASP A 46 -11.75 7.38 4.95
C ASP A 46 -11.03 6.92 3.67
N ASP A 47 -10.51 5.70 3.74
CA ASP A 47 -9.89 5.02 2.61
C ASP A 47 -9.96 3.50 2.78
N ILE A 48 -9.30 2.79 1.86
CA ILE A 48 -9.35 1.33 1.81
C ILE A 48 -8.77 0.68 3.08
N LEU A 49 -7.81 1.33 3.76
CA LEU A 49 -7.16 0.78 4.94
C LEU A 49 -8.06 0.82 6.18
N ASN A 50 -8.76 1.93 6.39
CA ASN A 50 -9.56 2.11 7.61
C ASN A 50 -11.05 1.77 7.45
N SER A 51 -11.61 1.91 6.24
CA SER A 51 -13.05 1.75 5.99
C SER A 51 -13.37 0.55 5.12
N GLY A 52 -12.36 -0.06 4.47
CA GLY A 52 -12.55 -1.11 3.48
C GLY A 52 -13.23 -0.62 2.18
N ARG A 53 -13.36 0.69 2.00
CA ARG A 53 -13.94 1.32 0.80
C ARG A 53 -12.93 2.28 0.19
N LEU A 54 -12.99 2.48 -1.12
CA LEU A 54 -12.14 3.47 -1.78
C LEU A 54 -12.37 4.87 -1.20
N SER A 55 -11.30 5.64 -1.07
CA SER A 55 -11.32 7.04 -0.65
C SER A 55 -12.20 7.90 -1.55
N ALA A 56 -12.68 9.03 -1.03
CA ALA A 56 -13.50 9.96 -1.79
C ALA A 56 -12.79 10.44 -3.08
N LEU A 57 -11.48 10.65 -3.02
CA LEU A 57 -10.66 11.10 -4.16
C LEU A 57 -10.53 10.02 -5.25
N SER A 58 -10.41 8.75 -4.87
CA SER A 58 -10.43 7.65 -5.85
C SER A 58 -11.83 7.46 -6.44
N GLN A 59 -12.90 7.62 -5.65
CA GLN A 59 -14.27 7.57 -6.17
C GLN A 59 -14.56 8.73 -7.13
N GLU A 60 -14.04 9.93 -6.84
CA GLU A 60 -14.11 11.09 -7.74
C GLU A 60 -13.37 10.82 -9.04
N SER A 61 -12.14 10.28 -8.96
CA SER A 61 -11.35 9.92 -10.15
C SER A 61 -12.06 8.88 -11.02
N LEU A 62 -12.71 7.88 -10.41
CA LEU A 62 -13.57 6.94 -11.16
C LEU A 62 -14.76 7.65 -11.81
N SER A 63 -15.38 8.60 -11.12
CA SER A 63 -16.54 9.34 -11.63
C SER A 63 -16.19 10.21 -12.84
N VAL A 64 -14.99 10.82 -12.86
CA VAL A 64 -14.47 11.61 -14.00
C VAL A 64 -14.44 10.78 -15.29
N ILE A 65 -14.18 9.47 -15.18
CA ILE A 65 -14.08 8.56 -16.31
C ILE A 65 -15.37 7.74 -16.53
N GLY A 66 -16.47 8.14 -15.91
CA GLY A 66 -17.78 7.49 -16.06
C GLY A 66 -17.90 6.13 -15.36
N LEU A 67 -17.03 5.83 -14.38
CA LEU A 67 -17.07 4.62 -13.58
C LEU A 67 -17.52 4.91 -12.14
N THR A 68 -18.06 3.88 -11.49
CA THR A 68 -18.35 3.88 -10.05
C THR A 68 -17.50 2.82 -9.36
N SER A 69 -17.30 2.95 -8.04
CA SER A 69 -16.62 1.93 -7.23
C SER A 69 -17.29 0.55 -7.36
N ALA A 70 -18.62 0.50 -7.42
CA ALA A 70 -19.39 -0.73 -7.58
C ALA A 70 -19.20 -1.37 -8.97
N GLN A 71 -19.13 -0.58 -10.05
CA GLN A 71 -18.81 -1.10 -11.38
C GLN A 71 -17.37 -1.61 -11.43
N CYS A 72 -16.44 -0.85 -10.85
CA CYS A 72 -15.02 -1.20 -10.79
C CYS A 72 -14.80 -2.53 -10.04
N ALA A 73 -15.51 -2.75 -8.93
CA ALA A 73 -15.40 -3.98 -8.14
C ALA A 73 -15.87 -5.25 -8.87
N LYS A 74 -16.71 -5.14 -9.92
CA LYS A 74 -17.16 -6.31 -10.70
C LYS A 74 -16.06 -6.90 -11.57
N ASP A 75 -15.20 -6.05 -12.12
CA ASP A 75 -14.05 -6.44 -12.94
C ASP A 75 -12.89 -5.48 -12.63
N LEU A 76 -12.23 -5.75 -11.51
CA LEU A 76 -11.13 -4.92 -11.01
C LEU A 76 -9.94 -4.88 -11.98
N PRO A 77 -9.52 -5.98 -12.63
CA PRO A 77 -8.52 -5.94 -13.68
C PRO A 77 -8.86 -4.99 -14.83
N ALA A 78 -10.07 -5.09 -15.41
CA ALA A 78 -10.48 -4.20 -16.51
C ALA A 78 -10.62 -2.74 -16.05
N CYS A 79 -11.12 -2.52 -14.84
CA CYS A 79 -11.20 -1.19 -14.24
C CYS A 79 -9.81 -0.55 -14.11
N ARG A 80 -8.83 -1.27 -13.55
CA ARG A 80 -7.45 -0.76 -13.40
C ARG A 80 -6.83 -0.46 -14.76
N GLN A 81 -7.04 -1.32 -15.75
CA GLN A 81 -6.55 -1.06 -17.11
C GLN A 81 -7.15 0.22 -17.67
N THR A 82 -8.46 0.43 -17.47
CA THR A 82 -9.15 1.66 -17.90
C THR A 82 -8.57 2.89 -17.20
N VAL A 83 -8.42 2.85 -15.88
CA VAL A 83 -7.79 3.95 -15.12
C VAL A 83 -6.36 4.18 -15.59
N ALA A 84 -5.61 3.14 -15.96
CA ALA A 84 -4.22 3.28 -16.42
C ALA A 84 -4.10 3.98 -17.78
N THR A 85 -5.06 3.80 -18.70
CA THR A 85 -4.90 4.25 -20.10
C THR A 85 -5.84 5.37 -20.54
N ILE A 86 -6.97 5.57 -19.87
CA ILE A 86 -7.99 6.52 -20.34
C ILE A 86 -7.48 7.97 -20.27
N GLU A 87 -7.84 8.79 -21.24
CA GLU A 87 -7.61 10.23 -21.17
C GLU A 87 -8.54 10.90 -20.14
N GLY A 88 -8.17 12.08 -19.64
CA GLY A 88 -9.00 12.86 -18.71
C GLY A 88 -8.60 12.78 -17.23
N LEU A 89 -7.78 11.81 -16.83
CA LEU A 89 -7.17 11.78 -15.49
C LEU A 89 -5.77 12.39 -15.51
N GLN A 90 -5.55 13.33 -14.58
CA GLN A 90 -4.21 13.86 -14.28
C GLN A 90 -3.32 12.76 -13.70
N SER A 91 -2.01 12.88 -13.89
CA SER A 91 -1.03 11.87 -13.45
C SER A 91 -1.15 11.52 -11.96
N GLU A 92 -1.31 12.52 -11.09
CA GLU A 92 -1.49 12.31 -9.64
C GLU A 92 -2.77 11.54 -9.29
N GLN A 93 -3.88 11.91 -9.91
CA GLN A 93 -5.16 11.21 -9.73
C GLN A 93 -5.03 9.76 -10.17
N ARG A 94 -4.49 9.54 -11.39
CA ARG A 94 -4.30 8.22 -11.96
C ARG A 94 -3.44 7.33 -11.07
N LEU A 95 -2.25 7.78 -10.68
CA LEU A 95 -1.30 6.99 -9.91
C LEU A 95 -1.83 6.67 -8.51
N SER A 96 -2.43 7.66 -7.83
CA SER A 96 -2.98 7.44 -6.49
C SER A 96 -4.21 6.53 -6.49
N THR A 97 -5.08 6.64 -7.50
CA THR A 97 -6.23 5.73 -7.66
C THR A 97 -5.77 4.31 -7.99
N LEU A 98 -4.76 4.14 -8.86
CA LEU A 98 -4.21 2.81 -9.15
C LEU A 98 -3.56 2.18 -7.92
N ALA A 99 -2.83 2.95 -7.10
CA ALA A 99 -2.29 2.46 -5.84
C ALA A 99 -3.40 1.90 -4.93
N GLU A 100 -4.50 2.64 -4.77
CA GLU A 100 -5.60 2.22 -3.91
C GLU A 100 -6.40 1.02 -4.48
N LEU A 101 -6.58 0.94 -5.81
CA LEU A 101 -7.22 -0.21 -6.47
C LEU A 101 -6.37 -1.48 -6.40
N TRP A 102 -5.04 -1.36 -6.51
CA TRP A 102 -4.14 -2.49 -6.28
C TRP A 102 -4.14 -2.91 -4.81
N MET A 103 -4.22 -1.95 -3.90
CA MET A 103 -4.33 -2.24 -2.47
C MET A 103 -5.62 -2.99 -2.14
N GLN A 104 -6.75 -2.60 -2.75
CA GLN A 104 -8.00 -3.33 -2.62
C GLN A 104 -7.86 -4.80 -3.03
N GLN A 105 -7.19 -5.08 -4.15
CA GLN A 105 -6.90 -6.44 -4.59
C GLN A 105 -5.98 -7.17 -3.58
N ALA A 106 -4.94 -6.49 -3.11
CA ALA A 106 -3.96 -7.07 -2.19
C ALA A 106 -4.62 -7.47 -0.87
N LEU A 107 -5.44 -6.60 -0.30
CA LEU A 107 -6.24 -6.88 0.91
C LEU A 107 -7.20 -8.04 0.70
N ALA A 108 -7.86 -8.12 -0.46
CA ALA A 108 -8.79 -9.21 -0.78
C ALA A 108 -8.10 -10.58 -0.92
N LEU A 109 -6.85 -10.60 -1.40
CA LEU A 109 -6.05 -11.81 -1.56
C LEU A 109 -5.26 -12.20 -0.31
N THR A 110 -5.06 -11.26 0.62
CA THR A 110 -4.28 -11.50 1.84
C THR A 110 -5.12 -12.31 2.84
N PRO A 111 -4.64 -13.49 3.27
CA PRO A 111 -5.34 -14.27 4.28
C PRO A 111 -5.43 -13.49 5.59
N LYS A 112 -6.55 -13.65 6.32
CA LYS A 112 -6.66 -13.07 7.65
C LYS A 112 -5.63 -13.72 8.58
N ALA A 113 -4.81 -12.90 9.21
CA ALA A 113 -3.84 -13.36 10.18
C ALA A 113 -4.55 -14.08 11.34
N LYS A 114 -4.07 -15.28 11.68
CA LYS A 114 -4.48 -15.99 12.89
C LYS A 114 -3.44 -15.73 13.98
N VAL A 115 -3.92 -15.44 15.18
CA VAL A 115 -3.05 -15.20 16.34
C VAL A 115 -2.18 -16.44 16.58
N GLY A 116 -0.86 -16.26 16.54
CA GLY A 116 0.11 -17.33 16.79
C GLY A 116 0.57 -18.13 15.57
N GLU A 117 0.05 -17.84 14.36
CA GLU A 117 0.47 -18.52 13.12
C GLU A 117 1.19 -17.54 12.17
N ALA A 118 2.30 -18.00 11.58
CA ALA A 118 2.93 -17.28 10.47
C ALA A 118 1.99 -17.32 9.27
N THR A 119 1.49 -16.16 8.86
CA THR A 119 0.65 -16.06 7.66
C THR A 119 1.55 -16.08 6.44
N LEU A 120 1.52 -17.19 5.69
CA LEU A 120 2.17 -17.26 4.39
C LEU A 120 1.33 -16.47 3.39
N LEU A 121 1.95 -15.44 2.81
CA LEU A 121 1.32 -14.58 1.82
C LEU A 121 1.35 -15.28 0.45
N PRO A 122 0.20 -15.52 -0.22
CA PRO A 122 0.19 -16.10 -1.55
C PRO A 122 0.89 -15.19 -2.58
N ASP A 123 1.53 -15.78 -3.60
CA ASP A 123 2.22 -15.03 -4.67
C ASP A 123 1.33 -13.96 -5.33
N ALA A 124 0.06 -14.27 -5.56
CA ALA A 124 -0.89 -13.30 -6.14
C ALA A 124 -1.19 -12.12 -5.20
N ALA A 125 -1.20 -12.35 -3.88
CA ALA A 125 -1.35 -11.28 -2.90
C ALA A 125 -0.08 -10.42 -2.86
N LEU A 126 1.10 -11.04 -2.85
CA LEU A 126 2.37 -10.30 -2.91
C LEU A 126 2.49 -9.50 -4.21
N ASP A 127 2.08 -10.05 -5.35
CA ASP A 127 2.03 -9.32 -6.62
C ASP A 127 1.21 -8.03 -6.50
N ALA A 128 0.02 -8.13 -5.89
CA ALA A 128 -0.83 -6.97 -5.69
C ALA A 128 -0.25 -5.97 -4.68
N TRP A 129 0.45 -6.43 -3.64
CA TRP A 129 1.18 -5.54 -2.72
C TRP A 129 2.34 -4.82 -3.42
N LEU A 130 3.12 -5.52 -4.25
CA LEU A 130 4.22 -4.90 -5.00
C LEU A 130 3.72 -3.88 -6.01
N GLU A 131 2.59 -4.16 -6.69
CA GLU A 131 1.93 -3.18 -7.55
C GLU A 131 1.40 -1.98 -6.75
N THR A 132 0.82 -2.20 -5.56
CA THR A 132 0.42 -1.11 -4.64
C THR A 132 1.61 -0.22 -4.31
N ALA A 133 2.73 -0.81 -3.87
CA ALA A 133 3.96 -0.08 -3.58
C ALA A 133 4.49 0.66 -4.81
N ARG A 134 4.46 0.05 -5.99
CA ARG A 134 4.96 0.64 -7.24
C ARG A 134 4.19 1.88 -7.65
N TYR A 135 2.85 1.82 -7.63
CA TYR A 135 2.02 2.98 -7.96
C TYR A 135 2.08 4.07 -6.89
N SER A 136 2.17 3.70 -5.60
CA SER A 136 2.40 4.68 -4.55
C SER A 136 3.77 5.36 -4.69
N TYR A 137 4.83 4.60 -4.97
CA TYR A 137 6.16 5.14 -5.23
C TYR A 137 6.17 6.09 -6.44
N ALA A 138 5.54 5.68 -7.55
CA ALA A 138 5.36 6.51 -8.72
C ALA A 138 4.59 7.82 -8.40
N TYR A 139 3.52 7.75 -7.60
CA TYR A 139 2.80 8.94 -7.15
C TYR A 139 3.66 9.85 -6.27
N LEU A 140 4.48 9.29 -5.39
CA LEU A 140 5.29 10.05 -4.45
C LEU A 140 6.45 10.78 -5.15
N PHE A 141 7.07 10.17 -6.16
CA PHE A 141 8.33 10.68 -6.73
C PHE A 141 8.27 11.04 -8.21
N PHE A 142 7.25 10.59 -8.96
CA PHE A 142 7.18 10.72 -10.42
C PHE A 142 5.86 11.34 -10.93
N SER A 143 5.05 11.92 -10.04
CA SER A 143 3.76 12.50 -10.42
C SER A 143 3.83 13.92 -10.99
N GLY A 144 5.01 14.53 -11.01
CA GLY A 144 5.27 15.89 -11.48
C GLY A 144 5.51 16.91 -10.37
N ARG A 145 4.89 16.72 -9.19
CA ARG A 145 5.17 17.51 -7.98
C ARG A 145 5.90 16.68 -6.93
N THR A 146 6.93 17.26 -6.33
CA THR A 146 7.70 16.66 -5.25
C THR A 146 6.86 16.47 -3.98
N PRO A 147 7.27 15.57 -3.06
CA PRO A 147 6.62 15.46 -1.75
C PRO A 147 6.63 16.76 -0.95
N ALA A 148 7.66 17.60 -1.11
CA ALA A 148 7.76 18.88 -0.41
C ALA A 148 6.70 19.89 -0.89
N GLU A 149 6.43 19.94 -2.20
CA GLU A 149 5.39 20.81 -2.77
C GLU A 149 3.97 20.40 -2.37
N ARG A 150 3.80 19.13 -1.96
CA ARG A 150 2.53 18.55 -1.51
C ARG A 150 2.50 18.33 0.00
N ALA A 151 3.44 18.93 0.73
CA ALA A 151 3.48 18.82 2.17
C ALA A 151 2.13 19.25 2.76
N LEU A 152 1.62 18.47 3.71
CA LEU A 152 0.32 18.66 4.37
C LEU A 152 -0.93 18.32 3.52
N GLU A 153 -0.78 17.86 2.27
CA GLU A 153 -1.91 17.29 1.53
C GLU A 153 -2.32 15.95 2.17
N ASP A 154 -3.60 15.81 2.53
CA ASP A 154 -4.14 14.55 3.09
C ASP A 154 -3.88 13.35 2.17
N ARG A 155 -3.97 13.59 0.84
CA ARG A 155 -3.75 12.55 -0.16
C ARG A 155 -2.30 12.06 -0.20
N LEU A 156 -1.32 12.93 0.07
CA LEU A 156 0.08 12.52 0.19
C LEU A 156 0.25 11.54 1.36
N THR A 157 -0.40 11.83 2.49
CA THR A 157 -0.38 10.97 3.68
C THR A 157 -1.00 9.60 3.38
N GLN A 158 -2.20 9.56 2.79
CA GLN A 158 -2.86 8.30 2.42
C GLN A 158 -1.99 7.42 1.52
N VAL A 159 -1.44 7.97 0.44
CA VAL A 159 -0.66 7.18 -0.51
C VAL A 159 0.69 6.73 0.08
N ARG A 160 1.28 7.54 0.97
CA ARG A 160 2.44 7.12 1.77
C ARG A 160 2.08 5.94 2.66
N ASP A 161 0.93 5.97 3.32
CA ASP A 161 0.51 4.88 4.20
C ASP A 161 0.24 3.58 3.39
N TYR A 162 -0.29 3.69 2.15
CA TYR A 162 -0.39 2.54 1.23
C TYR A 162 0.97 1.96 0.88
N TYR A 163 1.96 2.81 0.58
CA TYR A 163 3.33 2.38 0.30
C TYR A 163 3.93 1.68 1.53
N ASN A 164 3.83 2.28 2.71
CA ASN A 164 4.42 1.75 3.93
C ASN A 164 3.82 0.37 4.26
N TYR A 165 2.51 0.21 4.13
CA TYR A 165 1.86 -1.07 4.38
C TYR A 165 2.28 -2.14 3.36
N ALA A 166 2.36 -1.79 2.07
CA ALA A 166 2.84 -2.70 1.04
C ALA A 166 4.32 -3.10 1.23
N ALA A 167 5.16 -2.17 1.67
CA ALA A 167 6.56 -2.42 2.02
C ALA A 167 6.67 -3.36 3.23
N GLU A 168 5.79 -3.24 4.22
CA GLU A 168 5.73 -4.15 5.37
C GLU A 168 5.41 -5.58 4.94
N GLN A 169 4.37 -5.75 4.11
CA GLN A 169 3.98 -7.07 3.60
C GLN A 169 5.10 -7.72 2.79
N THR A 170 5.80 -6.92 1.97
CA THR A 170 6.95 -7.39 1.18
C THR A 170 8.13 -7.78 2.08
N ALA A 171 8.46 -6.93 3.06
CA ALA A 171 9.53 -7.22 4.02
C ALA A 171 9.26 -8.51 4.80
N SER A 172 7.99 -8.81 5.13
CA SER A 172 7.61 -10.06 5.80
C SER A 172 7.93 -11.30 4.97
N VAL A 173 7.61 -11.29 3.67
CA VAL A 173 7.94 -12.39 2.77
C VAL A 173 9.45 -12.55 2.61
N VAL A 174 10.17 -11.45 2.36
CA VAL A 174 11.62 -11.49 2.20
C VAL A 174 12.29 -11.97 3.49
N PHE A 175 11.85 -11.50 4.66
CA PHE A 175 12.36 -11.95 5.94
C PHE A 175 12.24 -13.46 6.13
N GLN A 176 11.06 -14.03 5.85
CA GLN A 176 10.84 -15.47 5.96
C GLN A 176 11.78 -16.26 5.04
N HIS A 177 11.94 -15.81 3.80
CA HIS A 177 12.82 -16.44 2.82
C HIS A 177 14.31 -16.34 3.23
N THR A 178 14.79 -15.13 3.50
CA THR A 178 16.17 -14.85 3.94
C THR A 178 16.52 -15.62 5.20
N ARG A 179 15.63 -15.66 6.19
CA ARG A 179 15.86 -16.39 7.44
C ARG A 179 15.97 -17.90 7.22
N ALA A 180 15.07 -18.50 6.43
CA ALA A 180 15.11 -19.93 6.13
C ALA A 180 16.45 -20.32 5.48
N ARG A 181 16.90 -19.53 4.49
CA ARG A 181 18.19 -19.71 3.80
C ARG A 181 19.39 -19.57 4.73
N ALA A 182 19.36 -18.55 5.60
CA ALA A 182 20.44 -18.34 6.57
C ALA A 182 20.55 -19.51 7.56
N LEU A 183 19.43 -20.08 8.01
CA LEU A 183 19.40 -21.26 8.88
C LEU A 183 19.95 -22.53 8.20
N GLU A 184 19.83 -22.62 6.88
CA GLU A 184 20.40 -23.69 6.06
C GLU A 184 21.89 -23.45 5.71
N GLY A 185 22.48 -22.34 6.15
CA GLY A 185 23.85 -21.95 5.81
C GLY A 185 24.03 -21.54 4.34
N ALA A 186 22.93 -21.26 3.63
CA ALA A 186 22.96 -20.80 2.24
C ALA A 186 23.19 -19.28 2.16
N ASP A 187 23.53 -18.79 0.97
CA ASP A 187 23.54 -17.36 0.69
C ASP A 187 22.13 -16.79 0.88
N TYR A 188 21.99 -15.92 1.88
CA TYR A 188 20.75 -15.27 2.29
C TYR A 188 20.52 -13.92 1.60
N LEU A 189 21.54 -13.39 0.91
CA LEU A 189 21.46 -12.18 0.08
C LEU A 189 21.06 -12.49 -1.37
N SER A 190 20.96 -13.77 -1.73
CA SER A 190 20.49 -14.18 -3.04
C SER A 190 19.11 -13.59 -3.33
N PRO A 191 18.86 -13.04 -4.54
CA PRO A 191 17.58 -12.41 -4.87
C PRO A 191 16.38 -13.34 -4.64
N VAL A 192 15.31 -12.81 -4.05
CA VAL A 192 14.06 -13.52 -3.85
C VAL A 192 13.20 -13.39 -5.11
N GLN A 193 12.94 -14.51 -5.77
CA GLN A 193 12.05 -14.57 -6.94
C GLN A 193 10.63 -14.90 -6.51
N VAL A 194 9.68 -14.01 -6.82
CA VAL A 194 8.25 -14.25 -6.59
C VAL A 194 7.45 -13.86 -7.83
N GLY A 195 6.85 -14.87 -8.48
CA GLY A 195 6.16 -14.69 -9.75
C GLY A 195 7.03 -13.98 -10.78
N ARG A 196 6.65 -12.75 -11.13
CA ARG A 196 7.36 -11.91 -12.12
C ARG A 196 8.38 -10.96 -11.51
N TRP A 197 8.54 -10.93 -10.19
CA TRP A 197 9.37 -9.97 -9.47
C TRP A 197 10.69 -10.57 -9.04
N THR A 198 11.74 -9.75 -9.12
CA THR A 198 13.06 -10.02 -8.56
C THR A 198 13.32 -9.03 -7.44
N ILE A 199 13.42 -9.52 -6.21
CA ILE A 199 13.63 -8.68 -5.03
C ILE A 199 15.05 -8.89 -4.51
N ARG A 200 15.86 -7.83 -4.58
CA ARG A 200 17.23 -7.80 -4.06
C ARG A 200 17.23 -7.14 -2.69
N SER A 201 17.95 -7.72 -1.75
CA SER A 201 18.03 -7.21 -0.39
C SER A 201 19.31 -6.44 -0.15
N ASP A 202 19.21 -5.30 0.51
CA ASP A 202 20.31 -4.52 1.06
C ASP A 202 20.05 -4.28 2.55
N PHE A 203 20.84 -4.97 3.38
CA PHE A 203 20.74 -4.92 4.83
C PHE A 203 22.02 -4.39 5.48
N GLU A 204 22.94 -3.78 4.71
CA GLU A 204 24.25 -3.34 5.21
C GLU A 204 24.14 -2.32 6.35
N ARG A 205 23.03 -1.58 6.38
CA ARG A 205 22.76 -0.53 7.37
C ARG A 205 21.92 -1.04 8.55
N LEU A 206 21.72 -2.35 8.67
CA LEU A 206 21.18 -2.97 9.86
C LEU A 206 22.33 -3.58 10.67
N PRO A 207 22.50 -3.23 11.95
CA PRO A 207 23.55 -3.79 12.81
C PRO A 207 23.19 -5.22 13.26
N LEU A 208 23.05 -6.15 12.32
CA LEU A 208 22.73 -7.55 12.59
C LEU A 208 23.98 -8.28 13.10
N ASN A 209 23.87 -8.89 14.27
CA ASN A 209 24.93 -9.71 14.89
C ASN A 209 24.62 -11.21 14.88
N GLY A 210 23.75 -11.65 13.97
CA GLY A 210 23.30 -13.04 13.83
C GLY A 210 22.05 -13.14 12.96
N ILE A 211 21.46 -14.33 12.91
CA ILE A 211 20.18 -14.55 12.23
C ILE A 211 19.06 -14.06 13.13
N PRO A 212 18.22 -13.09 12.71
CA PRO A 212 17.11 -12.67 13.53
C PRO A 212 16.12 -13.81 13.77
N ARG A 213 15.59 -13.87 14.99
CA ARG A 213 14.57 -14.84 15.37
C ARG A 213 13.22 -14.49 14.75
N GLN A 214 12.86 -13.23 14.77
CA GLN A 214 11.55 -12.76 14.33
C GLN A 214 11.64 -11.33 13.78
N MET A 215 10.73 -10.99 12.89
CA MET A 215 10.45 -9.61 12.49
C MET A 215 8.98 -9.34 12.75
N VAL A 216 8.67 -8.18 13.34
CA VAL A 216 7.31 -7.75 13.63
C VAL A 216 7.08 -6.34 13.10
N SER A 217 5.86 -6.05 12.68
CA SER A 217 5.44 -4.66 12.42
C SER A 217 5.47 -3.88 13.72
N ALA A 218 6.06 -2.68 13.71
CA ALA A 218 6.04 -1.80 14.88
C ALA A 218 4.60 -1.43 15.28
N THR A 219 3.67 -1.37 14.31
CA THR A 219 2.25 -1.06 14.56
C THR A 219 1.49 -2.19 15.27
N ALA A 220 2.00 -3.43 15.19
CA ALA A 220 1.44 -4.59 15.87
C ALA A 220 1.99 -4.77 17.29
N VAL A 221 3.04 -4.03 17.68
CA VAL A 221 3.64 -4.11 19.01
C VAL A 221 3.06 -3.01 19.89
N SER A 222 2.29 -3.40 20.89
CA SER A 222 1.94 -2.53 22.02
C SER A 222 2.54 -3.11 23.30
N PHE A 223 3.29 -2.29 24.04
CA PHE A 223 3.83 -2.72 25.33
C PHE A 223 2.68 -2.70 26.35
N ALA A 224 2.30 -3.87 26.85
CA ALA A 224 1.34 -3.96 27.95
C ALA A 224 1.87 -3.17 29.16
N GLY A 225 1.13 -2.13 29.58
CA GLY A 225 1.48 -1.30 30.75
C GLY A 225 2.25 0.00 30.45
N LEU A 226 2.68 0.24 29.21
CA LEU A 226 3.28 1.51 28.80
C LEU A 226 2.37 2.21 27.78
N ARG A 227 2.07 3.50 27.98
CA ARG A 227 1.30 4.31 27.03
C ARG A 227 2.15 4.87 25.89
N SER A 228 3.47 4.69 25.95
CA SER A 228 4.37 5.11 24.88
C SER A 228 4.33 4.09 23.76
N THR A 229 3.85 4.53 22.59
CA THR A 229 4.04 3.80 21.33
C THR A 229 5.23 4.45 20.65
N TYR A 230 6.27 3.68 20.37
CA TYR A 230 7.37 4.16 19.54
C TYR A 230 6.86 4.18 18.11
N ARG A 231 6.41 5.36 17.67
CA ARG A 231 5.96 5.62 16.29
C ARG A 231 6.85 6.69 15.69
N ARG A 232 7.48 6.38 14.56
CA ARG A 232 8.24 7.32 13.77
C ARG A 232 7.50 7.59 12.47
N ASP A 233 6.65 8.62 12.49
CA ASP A 233 5.96 9.05 11.28
C ASP A 233 6.97 9.32 10.16
N GLY A 234 6.84 8.60 9.04
CA GLY A 234 7.88 8.62 8.02
C GLY A 234 7.56 7.80 6.77
N PHE A 235 8.53 7.79 5.86
CA PHE A 235 8.48 7.00 4.63
C PHE A 235 9.21 5.66 4.84
N GLY A 236 8.53 4.56 4.54
CA GLY A 236 8.99 3.19 4.76
C GLY A 236 8.19 2.44 5.81
N ALA A 237 8.28 1.11 5.76
CA ALA A 237 7.66 0.23 6.73
C ALA A 237 8.43 0.26 8.04
N GLU A 238 7.70 0.46 9.15
CA GLU A 238 8.27 0.45 10.49
C GLU A 238 8.27 -0.97 11.05
N LEU A 239 9.46 -1.47 11.37
CA LEU A 239 9.68 -2.87 11.74
C LEU A 239 10.52 -2.95 13.00
N VAL A 240 10.33 -4.02 13.75
CA VAL A 240 11.22 -4.43 14.85
C VAL A 240 11.76 -5.81 14.52
N VAL A 241 13.08 -5.91 14.44
CA VAL A 241 13.81 -7.15 14.19
C VAL A 241 14.28 -7.69 15.53
N VAL A 242 13.72 -8.81 15.97
CA VAL A 242 14.06 -9.48 17.22
C VAL A 242 15.15 -10.51 16.96
N MET A 243 16.28 -10.35 17.64
CA MET A 243 17.44 -11.23 17.60
C MET A 243 17.29 -12.36 18.64
N GLU A 244 18.14 -13.38 18.52
CA GLU A 244 18.32 -14.37 19.60
C GLU A 244 18.84 -13.68 20.87
N ALA A 245 18.25 -14.01 22.02
CA ALA A 245 18.72 -13.47 23.30
C ALA A 245 20.02 -14.18 23.70
N PRO A 246 21.05 -13.46 24.18
CA PRO A 246 22.23 -14.11 24.73
C PRO A 246 21.84 -14.94 25.96
N SER A 247 22.46 -16.11 26.12
CA SER A 247 22.32 -16.90 27.35
C SER A 247 22.90 -16.12 28.53
N LEU A 248 22.05 -15.76 29.50
CA LEU A 248 22.48 -15.09 30.72
C LEU A 248 23.19 -16.08 31.64
N ALA A 249 24.23 -15.62 32.34
CA ALA A 249 24.83 -16.40 33.41
C ALA A 249 23.81 -16.58 34.54
N LEU A 250 23.63 -17.81 35.02
CA LEU A 250 23.06 -18.02 36.34
C LEU A 250 24.13 -17.61 37.36
N PRO A 251 23.82 -16.79 38.39
CA PRO A 251 24.78 -16.47 39.43
C PRO A 251 25.09 -17.74 40.21
N VAL A 252 26.18 -18.42 39.87
CA VAL A 252 26.71 -19.57 40.64
C VAL A 252 27.74 -19.02 41.61
N GLU A 253 27.49 -19.14 42.91
CA GLU A 253 28.51 -18.94 43.93
C GLU A 253 29.54 -20.08 43.83
N GLY A 254 30.72 -19.78 43.30
CA GLY A 254 31.86 -20.71 43.29
C GLY A 254 32.42 -20.98 41.90
N GLU A 255 33.60 -20.40 41.67
CA GLU A 255 34.65 -20.78 40.70
C GLU A 255 34.25 -21.45 39.37
N GLY A 256 34.12 -20.62 38.33
CA GLY A 256 34.15 -21.03 36.93
C GLY A 256 33.79 -19.84 36.04
N ARG A 257 34.78 -19.25 35.36
CA ARG A 257 34.57 -18.11 34.44
C ARG A 257 33.84 -18.58 33.17
N ASP A 258 32.53 -18.67 33.24
CA ASP A 258 31.70 -18.48 32.04
C ASP A 258 31.43 -16.98 31.89
N ALA A 259 31.98 -16.39 30.83
CA ALA A 259 31.90 -14.96 30.52
C ALA A 259 30.52 -14.55 29.96
N SER A 260 29.45 -15.18 30.43
CA SER A 260 28.08 -14.85 30.04
C SER A 260 27.59 -13.62 30.82
N PRO A 261 26.91 -12.66 30.19
CA PRO A 261 26.47 -11.45 30.87
C PRO A 261 25.39 -11.75 31.91
N VAL A 262 25.39 -10.99 33.01
CA VAL A 262 24.38 -11.07 34.10
C VAL A 262 23.11 -10.27 33.77
N PHE A 263 23.20 -9.34 32.81
CA PHE A 263 22.11 -8.52 32.30
C PHE A 263 22.14 -8.51 30.77
N SER A 264 20.96 -8.58 30.15
CA SER A 264 20.78 -8.39 28.71
C SER A 264 19.67 -7.37 28.48
N GLU A 265 19.95 -6.41 27.60
CA GLU A 265 18.90 -5.58 27.01
C GLU A 265 17.99 -6.44 26.11
N MET A 266 16.82 -5.90 25.76
CA MET A 266 15.93 -6.55 24.80
C MET A 266 16.68 -6.67 23.47
N PRO A 267 16.88 -7.89 22.94
CA PRO A 267 17.70 -8.10 21.74
C PRO A 267 16.87 -7.74 20.50
N ALA A 268 16.55 -6.46 20.32
CA ALA A 268 15.68 -5.97 19.27
C ALA A 268 16.27 -4.74 18.59
N ILE A 269 16.14 -4.69 17.27
CA ILE A 269 16.63 -3.60 16.43
C ILE A 269 15.41 -2.94 15.78
N ASN A 270 15.27 -1.63 15.97
CA ASN A 270 14.34 -0.84 15.17
C ASN A 270 14.84 -0.79 13.73
N ALA A 271 13.96 -1.06 12.78
CA ALA A 271 14.29 -1.06 11.36
C ALA A 271 13.25 -0.27 10.56
N THR A 272 13.70 0.42 9.54
CA THR A 272 12.82 0.95 8.48
C THR A 272 13.15 0.24 7.19
N ALA A 273 12.14 -0.31 6.52
CA ALA A 273 12.27 -0.96 5.22
C ALA A 273 11.69 -0.11 4.09
N LEU A 274 12.42 -0.01 2.99
CA LEU A 274 12.01 0.67 1.76
C LEU A 274 12.07 -0.26 0.56
N LEU A 275 11.12 -0.07 -0.33
CA LEU A 275 11.12 -0.62 -1.69
C LEU A 275 11.55 0.46 -2.68
N ARG A 276 12.68 0.25 -3.35
CA ARG A 276 13.05 1.03 -4.53
C ARG A 276 12.73 0.23 -5.78
N PHE A 277 12.12 0.90 -6.75
CA PHE A 277 11.82 0.36 -8.05
C PHE A 277 12.88 0.83 -9.04
N GLY A 278 13.44 -0.10 -9.82
CA GLY A 278 14.42 0.25 -10.86
C GLY A 278 13.83 1.21 -11.90
N GLY A 279 14.58 2.23 -12.28
CA GLY A 279 14.16 3.24 -13.24
C GLY A 279 14.41 4.66 -12.76
N SER A 280 14.49 5.57 -13.72
CA SER A 280 14.71 7.01 -13.56
C SER A 280 13.56 7.85 -14.13
N THR A 281 12.62 7.22 -14.83
CA THR A 281 11.40 7.83 -15.36
C THR A 281 10.16 7.11 -14.86
N LEU A 282 9.00 7.76 -14.95
CA LEU A 282 7.71 7.16 -14.60
C LEU A 282 7.47 5.85 -15.38
N GLU A 283 7.77 5.84 -16.68
CA GLU A 283 7.59 4.67 -17.53
C GLU A 283 8.49 3.51 -17.11
N GLU A 284 9.77 3.78 -16.84
CA GLU A 284 10.72 2.76 -16.37
C GLU A 284 10.28 2.16 -15.02
N VAL A 285 9.87 3.01 -14.08
CA VAL A 285 9.37 2.59 -12.76
C VAL A 285 8.10 1.75 -12.89
N LEU A 286 7.21 2.06 -13.83
CA LEU A 286 5.98 1.28 -14.08
C LEU A 286 6.22 0.03 -14.94
N ALA A 287 7.36 -0.09 -15.62
CA ALA A 287 7.72 -1.27 -16.41
C ALA A 287 8.59 -2.27 -15.62
N THR A 288 9.34 -1.80 -14.63
CA THR A 288 10.32 -2.63 -13.92
C THR A 288 9.70 -3.81 -13.17
N ARG A 289 10.52 -4.85 -13.05
CA ARG A 289 10.31 -6.05 -12.24
C ARG A 289 11.44 -6.30 -11.23
N ASP A 290 12.47 -5.45 -11.23
CA ASP A 290 13.58 -5.49 -10.28
C ASP A 290 13.32 -4.47 -9.17
N ILE A 291 13.32 -4.95 -7.94
CA ILE A 291 13.03 -4.20 -6.72
C ILE A 291 14.21 -4.35 -5.78
N ARG A 292 14.64 -3.26 -5.17
CA ARG A 292 15.58 -3.29 -4.05
C ARG A 292 14.82 -3.05 -2.74
N LEU A 293 14.85 -4.04 -1.85
CA LEU A 293 14.44 -3.90 -0.46
C LEU A 293 15.64 -3.43 0.36
N GLU A 294 15.64 -2.16 0.76
CA GLU A 294 16.64 -1.58 1.65
C GLU A 294 16.10 -1.58 3.07
N ALA A 295 16.91 -1.98 4.05
CA ALA A 295 16.57 -1.82 5.45
C ALA A 295 17.72 -1.18 6.23
N TRP A 296 17.37 -0.28 7.15
CA TRP A 296 18.35 0.37 8.02
C TRP A 296 17.79 0.62 9.41
N SER A 297 18.70 0.78 10.37
CA SER A 297 18.32 1.20 11.72
C SER A 297 18.19 2.73 11.78
N PRO A 298 17.11 3.28 12.33
CA PRO A 298 16.93 4.72 12.48
C PRO A 298 17.90 5.32 13.51
N ASP A 299 18.43 4.50 14.42
CA ASP A 299 19.24 4.91 15.56
C ASP A 299 20.73 5.05 15.19
N THR A 300 21.15 4.44 14.08
CA THR A 300 22.46 4.67 13.47
C THR A 300 22.48 6.00 12.74
N THR A 301 22.87 7.07 13.44
CA THR A 301 23.28 8.32 12.79
C THR A 301 24.68 8.12 12.22
N THR A 302 24.79 8.06 10.89
CA THR A 302 26.09 8.26 10.24
C THR A 302 26.53 9.69 10.55
N SER A 303 27.53 9.82 11.42
CA SER A 303 28.32 11.05 11.56
C SER A 303 29.26 11.22 10.37
#